data_AF-A0A1M6L1G1-F1
#
_entry.id   AF-A0A1M6L1G1-F1
#
_cell.length_a   1.000
_cell.length_b   1.000
_cell.length_c   1.000
_cell.angle_alpha   90.00
_cell.angle_beta   90.00
_cell.angle_gamma   90.00
#
_symmetry.space_group_name_H-M   'P 1'
#
loop_
_entity.id
_entity.type
_entity.pdbx_description
1 polymer ?
#
loop_
_entity_poly.entity_id
_entity_poly.type
_entity_poly.pdbx_seq_one_letter_code
_entity_poly.pdbx_strand_id
1 'polypeptide(L)'
;MNPPYGREIGRWVENACNEARRGTVVVALLPARTDTRWWHRYVMRAVVIRFVEGRLKFGGAENSAPFPSAVVVFTPGKTASDGPVVRSMRVK
;
A
#
# COMPACT_ATOMS: atom_id res chain seq x y z
N MET A 1 4.08 7.40 2.81
CA MET A 1 5.29 6.60 3.05
C MET A 1 5.61 5.71 1.85
N ASN A 2 6.89 5.49 1.58
CA ASN A 2 7.40 4.45 0.68
C ASN A 2 8.42 3.64 1.49
N PRO A 3 7.97 2.64 2.27
CA PRO A 3 8.85 1.98 3.25
C PRO A 3 9.94 1.17 2.56
N PRO A 4 11.06 0.88 3.25
CA PRO A 4 12.06 -0.06 2.75
C PRO A 4 11.40 -1.40 2.39
N TYR A 5 11.66 -1.88 1.17
CA TYR A 5 11.13 -3.15 0.73
C TYR A 5 12.00 -4.30 1.26
N GLY A 6 11.36 -5.36 1.73
CA GLY A 6 12.05 -6.52 2.27
C GLY A 6 11.31 -7.15 3.44
N ARG A 7 12.06 -7.82 4.32
CA ARG A 7 11.49 -8.63 5.42
C ARG A 7 10.65 -7.81 6.40
N GLU A 8 10.98 -6.53 6.60
CA GLU A 8 10.34 -5.68 7.61
C GLU A 8 9.14 -4.91 7.11
N ILE A 9 8.79 -5.00 5.82
CA ILE A 9 7.70 -4.19 5.24
C ILE A 9 6.38 -4.39 5.99
N GLY A 10 6.12 -5.60 6.50
CA GLY A 10 4.92 -5.89 7.28
C GLY A 10 4.80 -5.04 8.55
N ARG A 11 5.92 -4.73 9.23
CA ARG A 11 5.96 -3.87 10.43
C ARG A 11 5.61 -2.43 10.09
N TRP A 12 6.12 -1.93 8.97
CA TRP A 12 5.80 -0.58 8.49
C TRP A 12 4.32 -0.43 8.14
N VAL A 13 3.74 -1.44 7.47
CA VAL A 13 2.33 -1.42 7.09
C VAL A 13 1.42 -1.56 8.31
N GLU A 14 1.81 -2.39 9.29
CA GLU A 14 1.13 -2.46 10.59
C GLU A 14 1.11 -1.09 11.29
N ASN A 15 2.28 -0.44 11.36
CA ASN A 15 2.38 0.88 11.97
C ASN A 15 1.50 1.90 11.24
N ALA A 16 1.51 1.93 9.91
CA ALA A 16 0.65 2.81 9.12
C ALA A 16 -0.85 2.58 9.40
N CYS A 17 -1.27 1.32 9.51
CA CYS A 17 -2.64 0.99 9.87
C CYS A 17 -3.00 1.45 11.29
N ASN A 18 -2.07 1.34 12.24
CA ASN A 18 -2.27 1.76 13.63
C ASN A 18 -2.29 3.29 13.78
N GLU A 19 -1.37 3.99 13.12
CA GLU A 19 -1.37 5.46 13.06
C GLU A 19 -2.67 5.99 12.45
N ALA A 20 -3.22 5.30 11.44
CA ALA A 20 -4.51 5.68 10.91
C ALA A 20 -5.65 5.55 11.91
N ARG A 21 -5.66 4.48 12.71
CA ARG A 21 -6.62 4.33 13.81
C ARG A 21 -6.47 5.41 14.89
N ARG A 22 -5.27 5.99 15.03
CA ARG A 22 -4.98 7.08 15.98
C ARG A 22 -5.35 8.47 15.47
N GLY A 23 -5.82 8.61 14.24
CA GLY A 23 -6.23 9.92 13.71
C GLY A 23 -5.40 10.42 12.53
N THR A 24 -4.44 9.63 12.02
CA THR A 24 -3.57 10.06 10.91
C THR A 24 -4.07 9.56 9.55
N VAL A 25 -3.95 10.36 8.49
CA VAL A 25 -4.10 9.83 7.12
C VAL A 25 -2.76 9.32 6.65
N VAL A 26 -2.69 8.04 6.24
CA VAL A 26 -1.46 7.43 5.73
C VAL A 26 -1.66 6.97 4.29
N VAL A 27 -0.88 7.55 3.38
CA VAL A 27 -0.79 7.09 1.99
C VAL A 27 0.51 6.31 1.83
N ALA A 28 0.46 5.07 1.35
CA ALA A 28 1.59 4.18 1.23
C ALA A 28 1.78 3.68 -0.21
N LEU A 29 3.00 3.74 -0.74
CA LEU A 29 3.38 3.02 -1.96
C LEU A 29 3.97 1.68 -1.57
N LEU A 30 3.31 0.59 -1.96
CA LEU A 30 3.66 -0.78 -1.56
C LEU A 30 3.83 -1.68 -2.79
N PRO A 31 4.70 -2.71 -2.73
CA PRO A 31 4.65 -3.77 -3.71
C PRO A 31 3.32 -4.53 -3.56
N ALA A 32 2.62 -4.79 -4.66
CA ALA A 32 1.33 -5.48 -4.67
C ALA A 32 1.50 -6.99 -4.45
N ARG A 33 1.95 -7.35 -3.25
CA ARG A 33 2.10 -8.75 -2.79
C ARG A 33 0.85 -9.21 -2.07
N THR A 34 -0.21 -9.33 -2.85
CA THR A 34 -1.58 -9.55 -2.36
C THR A 34 -1.76 -10.87 -1.61
N ASP A 35 -0.83 -11.81 -1.79
CA ASP A 35 -0.77 -13.14 -1.15
C ASP A 35 -0.17 -13.11 0.27
N THR A 36 0.53 -12.04 0.63
CA THR A 36 1.29 -12.02 1.88
C THR A 36 0.40 -11.79 3.10
N ARG A 37 0.80 -12.39 4.24
CA ARG A 37 0.07 -12.28 5.51
C ARG A 37 -0.16 -10.82 5.95
N TRP A 38 0.83 -9.94 5.80
CA TRP A 38 0.69 -8.54 6.20
C TRP A 38 -0.26 -7.77 5.29
N TRP A 39 -0.39 -8.17 4.02
CA TRP A 39 -1.37 -7.61 3.11
C TRP A 39 -2.79 -7.90 3.60
N HIS A 40 -3.10 -9.18 3.83
CA HIS A 40 -4.41 -9.59 4.32
C HIS A 40 -4.74 -9.01 5.71
N ARG A 41 -3.75 -8.90 6.62
CA ARG A 41 -4.00 -8.40 7.98
C ARG A 41 -4.21 -6.89 8.05
N TYR A 42 -3.46 -6.13 7.25
CA TYR A 42 -3.37 -4.68 7.40
C TYR A 42 -3.85 -3.94 6.16
N VAL A 43 -3.35 -4.26 4.96
CA VAL A 43 -3.75 -3.56 3.71
C VAL A 43 -5.25 -3.71 3.44
N MET A 44 -5.84 -4.87 3.71
CA MET A 44 -7.29 -5.07 3.54
C MET A 44 -8.16 -4.27 4.51
N ARG A 45 -7.56 -3.54 5.46
CA ARG A 45 -8.26 -2.58 6.35
C ARG A 45 -8.18 -1.14 5.85
N ALA A 46 -7.44 -0.89 4.77
CA ALA A 46 -7.37 0.41 4.11
C ALA A 46 -8.74 0.82 3.55
N VAL A 47 -8.92 2.11 3.26
CA VAL A 47 -10.13 2.60 2.61
C VAL A 47 -10.04 2.54 1.09
N VAL A 48 -8.84 2.69 0.54
CA VAL A 48 -8.59 2.67 -0.91
C VAL A 48 -7.32 1.89 -1.22
N ILE A 49 -7.39 1.06 -2.26
CA ILE A 49 -6.23 0.45 -2.91
C ILE A 49 -6.27 0.83 -4.39
N ARG A 50 -5.21 1.46 -4.90
CA ARG A 50 -5.04 1.73 -6.32
C ARG A 50 -3.89 0.91 -6.87
N PHE A 51 -4.19 -0.08 -7.69
CA PHE A 51 -3.15 -0.83 -8.40
C PHE A 51 -2.60 0.01 -9.55
N VAL A 52 -1.27 0.10 -9.61
CA VAL A 52 -0.58 0.83 -10.67
C VAL A 52 -0.52 -0.05 -11.91
N GLU A 53 -1.01 0.49 -13.04
CA GLU A 53 -0.89 -0.14 -14.35
C GLU A 53 0.59 -0.09 -14.80
N GLY A 54 1.21 -1.26 -14.97
CA GLY A 54 2.62 -1.40 -15.37
C GLY A 54 3.61 -1.61 -14.21
N ARG A 55 4.88 -1.24 -14.45
CA ARG A 55 5.97 -1.34 -13.48
C ARG A 55 6.63 0.03 -13.33
N LEU A 56 6.71 0.51 -12.09
CA LEU A 56 7.34 1.80 -11.78
C LEU A 56 8.83 1.75 -12.11
N LYS A 57 9.35 2.83 -12.69
CA LYS A 57 10.80 3.07 -12.80
C LYS A 57 11.18 4.11 -11.75
N PHE A 58 11.93 3.67 -10.74
CA PHE A 58 12.41 4.57 -9.69
C PHE A 58 13.64 5.36 -10.20
N GLY A 59 13.80 6.60 -9.73
CA GLY A 59 14.81 7.53 -10.27
C GLY A 59 16.21 6.93 -10.35
N GLY A 60 16.87 7.10 -11.49
CA GLY A 60 18.23 6.60 -11.74
C GLY A 60 18.34 5.09 -11.97
N ALA A 61 17.26 4.31 -11.82
CA ALA A 61 17.29 2.89 -12.13
C ALA A 61 17.31 2.66 -13.65
N GLU A 62 18.12 1.71 -14.11
CA GLU A 62 18.16 1.31 -15.52
C GLU A 62 16.84 0.64 -15.94
N ASN A 63 16.36 -0.28 -15.10
CA ASN A 63 15.19 -1.11 -15.33
C ASN A 63 14.01 -0.71 -14.43
N SER A 64 12.78 -1.04 -14.88
CA SER A 64 11.60 -0.93 -14.02
C SER A 64 11.68 -1.92 -12.86
N ALA A 65 10.98 -1.59 -11.77
CA ALA A 65 10.91 -2.44 -10.59
C ALA A 65 10.40 -3.84 -10.94
N PRO A 66 11.00 -4.91 -10.40
CA PRO A 66 10.64 -6.29 -10.75
C PRO A 66 9.33 -6.75 -10.07
N PHE A 67 8.54 -5.84 -9.51
CA PHE A 67 7.31 -6.13 -8.78
C PHE A 67 6.19 -5.16 -9.15
N PRO A 68 4.92 -5.59 -9.08
CA PRO A 68 3.77 -4.69 -9.20
C PRO A 68 3.71 -3.73 -8.02
N SER A 69 3.07 -2.58 -8.19
CA SER A 69 2.91 -1.57 -7.15
C SER A 69 1.45 -1.21 -6.91
N ALA A 70 1.13 -0.82 -5.69
CA ALA A 70 -0.16 -0.27 -5.31
C ALA A 70 0.03 0.96 -4.41
N VAL A 71 -0.84 1.95 -4.59
CA VAL A 71 -1.03 3.04 -3.63
C VAL A 71 -2.15 2.64 -2.68
N VAL A 72 -1.85 2.55 -1.40
CA VAL A 72 -2.78 2.15 -0.33
C VAL A 72 -3.04 3.34 0.56
N VAL A 73 -4.31 3.63 0.83
CA VAL A 73 -4.72 4.78 1.67
C VAL A 73 -5.43 4.28 2.92
N PHE A 74 -4.87 4.60 4.08
CA PHE A 74 -5.47 4.41 5.39
C PHE A 74 -5.98 5.77 5.88
N THR A 75 -7.19 5.81 6.46
CA THR A 75 -7.78 7.03 7.03
C THR A 75 -8.33 6.79 8.42
N PRO A 76 -8.45 7.83 9.25
CA PRO A 76 -9.09 7.74 10.56
C PRO A 76 -10.54 7.31 10.50
N GLY A 77 -11.01 6.61 11.54
CA GLY A 77 -12.44 6.37 11.77
C GLY A 77 -13.14 5.44 10.77
N LYS A 78 -12.46 4.97 9.72
CA LYS A 78 -12.99 3.96 8.79
C LYS A 78 -12.14 2.70 8.85
N THR A 79 -12.62 1.69 9.56
CA THR A 79 -12.40 0.32 9.12
C THR A 79 -13.45 0.04 8.07
N ALA A 80 -13.07 -0.13 6.81
CA ALA A 80 -14.06 -0.35 5.76
C ALA A 80 -14.91 -1.58 6.11
N SER A 81 -16.19 -1.36 6.42
CA SER A 81 -17.19 -2.39 6.73
C SER A 81 -17.26 -3.44 5.62
N ASP A 82 -16.93 -3.03 4.39
CA ASP A 82 -17.04 -3.82 3.17
C ASP A 82 -15.68 -4.03 2.47
N GLY A 83 -14.57 -3.74 3.16
CA GLY A 83 -13.23 -3.78 2.58
C GLY A 83 -12.89 -2.56 1.71
N PRO A 84 -11.64 -2.48 1.20
CA PRO A 84 -11.15 -1.32 0.49
C PRO A 84 -11.85 -1.12 -0.85
N VAL A 85 -12.08 0.13 -1.24
CA VAL A 85 -12.41 0.46 -2.62
C VAL A 85 -11.18 0.21 -3.50
N VAL A 86 -11.28 -0.74 -4.44
CA VAL A 86 -10.18 -1.12 -5.34
C VAL A 86 -10.35 -0.47 -6.71
N ARG A 87 -9.31 0.19 -7.21
CA ARG A 87 -9.29 0.82 -8.55
C ARG A 87 -7.94 0.65 -9.24
N SER A 88 -7.91 0.79 -10.57
CA SER A 88 -6.65 0.95 -11.31
C SER A 88 -6.20 2.41 -11.29
N MET A 89 -4.90 2.64 -11.52
CA MET A 89 -4.36 3.97 -11.80
C MET A 89 -3.21 3.91 -12.80
N ARG A 90 -3.08 4.96 -13.61
CA ARG A 90 -1.94 5.20 -14.50
C ARG A 90 -1.01 6.22 -13.87
N VAL A 91 0.28 6.05 -14.12
CA VAL A 91 1.31 7.04 -13.80
C VAL A 91 1.61 7.79 -15.09
N LYS A 92 1.76 9.12 -14.99
CA LYS A 92 2.18 9.94 -16.12
C LYS A 92 3.65 9.73 -16.42
#